data_AF-A0A2L2TT22-F1
#
_entry.id   AF-A0A2L2TT22-F1
#
_cell.length_a   1.000
_cell.length_b   1.000
_cell.length_c   1.000
_cell.angle_alpha   90.00
_cell.angle_beta   90.00
_cell.angle_gamma   90.00
#
_symmetry.space_group_name_H-M   'P 1'
#
loop_
_entity.id
_entity.type
_entity.pdbx_description
1 polymer ?
#
loop_
_entity_poly.entity_id
_entity_poly.type
_entity_poly.pdbx_seq_one_letter_code
_entity_poly.pdbx_strand_id
1 'polypeptide(L)'
;MTSTTQIPHAYRSLYRNLLKAVQYSSPARFVARDQLRRAFREPGATYDERGIKRTNWFLEAAAREKGMEHRILKNLLRVQHMRFRKRGYSSYDPLKYTEMRRADEMDEVMK
;
A
#
# COMPACT_ATOMS: atom_id res chain seq x y z
N MET A 1 -20.57 -12.65 -0.42
CA MET A 1 -19.42 -13.57 -0.31
C MET A 1 -18.41 -13.21 -1.40
N THR A 2 -17.19 -12.81 -1.03
CA THR A 2 -16.13 -12.56 -2.01
C THR A 2 -15.58 -13.88 -2.52
N SER A 3 -15.59 -14.08 -3.84
CA SER A 3 -14.96 -15.25 -4.45
C SER A 3 -13.46 -15.24 -4.17
N THR A 4 -12.88 -16.40 -3.83
CA THR A 4 -11.45 -16.59 -3.49
C THR A 4 -10.50 -15.98 -4.53
N THR A 5 -10.96 -15.88 -5.78
CA THR A 5 -10.18 -15.35 -6.91
C THR A 5 -10.23 -13.81 -7.01
N GLN A 6 -11.25 -13.15 -6.46
CA GLN A 6 -11.48 -11.71 -6.62
C GLN A 6 -10.40 -10.85 -5.93
N ILE A 7 -10.00 -11.23 -4.71
CA ILE A 7 -8.99 -10.48 -3.94
C ILE A 7 -7.62 -10.51 -4.65
N PRO A 8 -7.08 -11.68 -5.06
CA PRO A 8 -5.85 -11.73 -5.85
C PRO A 8 -5.93 -10.99 -7.18
N HIS A 9 -7.07 -11.01 -7.88
CA HIS A 9 -7.24 -10.26 -9.13
C HIS A 9 -7.23 -8.75 -8.89
N ALA A 10 -7.94 -8.26 -7.87
CA ALA A 10 -7.93 -6.87 -7.47
C ALA A 10 -6.51 -6.39 -7.14
N TYR A 11 -5.80 -7.12 -6.28
CA TYR A 11 -4.42 -6.82 -5.93
C TYR A 11 -3.52 -6.73 -7.17
N ARG A 12 -3.60 -7.71 -8.08
CA ARG A 12 -2.77 -7.72 -9.29
C ARG A 12 -3.09 -6.56 -10.24
N SER A 13 -4.38 -6.21 -10.40
CA SER A 13 -4.79 -5.08 -11.24
C SER A 13 -4.24 -3.76 -10.70
N LEU A 14 -4.46 -3.49 -9.41
CA LEU A 14 -3.99 -2.29 -8.73
C LEU A 14 -2.46 -2.21 -8.76
N TYR A 15 -1.77 -3.31 -8.48
CA TYR A 15 -0.32 -3.33 -8.46
C TYR A 15 0.29 -3.00 -9.83
N ARG A 16 -0.26 -3.55 -10.91
CA ARG A 16 0.20 -3.25 -12.28
C ARG A 16 -0.03 -1.79 -12.65
N ASN A 17 -1.23 -1.27 -12.38
CA ASN A 17 -1.58 0.12 -12.67
C ASN A 17 -0.73 1.09 -11.83
N LEU A 18 -0.45 0.76 -10.57
CA LEU A 18 0.41 1.53 -9.69
C LEU A 18 1.84 1.63 -10.22
N LEU A 19 2.41 0.52 -10.69
CA LEU A 19 3.76 0.50 -11.27
C LEU A 19 3.88 1.38 -12.52
N LYS A 20 2.87 1.32 -13.39
CA LYS A 20 2.78 2.20 -14.57
C LYS A 20 2.65 3.67 -14.16
N ALA A 21 1.79 3.98 -13.20
CA ALA A 21 1.56 5.34 -12.72
C ALA A 21 2.82 6.00 -12.15
N VAL A 22 3.66 5.23 -11.45
CA VAL A 22 4.95 5.71 -10.93
C VAL A 22 6.11 5.57 -11.92
N GLN A 23 5.84 5.11 -13.15
CA GLN A 23 6.83 4.87 -14.20
C GLN A 23 8.00 4.01 -13.73
N TYR A 24 7.72 3.01 -12.89
CA TYR A 24 8.73 2.11 -12.31
C TYR A 24 9.89 2.85 -11.58
N SER A 25 9.69 4.10 -11.17
CA SER A 25 10.72 4.92 -10.54
C SER A 25 11.08 4.45 -9.12
N SER A 26 12.36 4.58 -8.76
CA SER A 26 12.84 4.40 -7.39
C SER A 26 12.94 5.76 -6.69
N PRO A 27 12.54 5.90 -5.40
CA PRO A 27 12.05 4.87 -4.48
C PRO A 27 10.53 4.62 -4.56
N ALA A 28 9.80 5.37 -5.39
CA ALA A 28 8.34 5.41 -5.40
C ALA A 28 7.68 4.02 -5.58
N ARG A 29 8.21 3.18 -6.47
CA ARG A 29 7.69 1.81 -6.70
C ARG A 29 7.69 0.94 -5.44
N PHE A 30 8.71 1.07 -4.59
CA PHE A 30 8.86 0.26 -3.38
C PHE A 30 7.88 0.74 -2.33
N VAL A 31 7.82 2.07 -2.12
CA VAL A 31 6.88 2.70 -1.18
C VAL A 31 5.43 2.38 -1.54
N ALA A 32 5.10 2.46 -2.83
CA ALA A 32 3.77 2.19 -3.33
C ALA A 32 3.39 0.71 -3.17
N ARG A 33 4.31 -0.22 -3.51
CA ARG A 33 4.14 -1.66 -3.30
C ARG A 33 3.87 -1.99 -1.83
N ASP A 34 4.66 -1.42 -0.93
CA ASP A 34 4.57 -1.75 0.49
C ASP A 34 3.30 -1.17 1.11
N GLN A 35 2.87 0.02 0.68
CA GLN A 35 1.57 0.57 1.05
C GLN A 35 0.41 -0.31 0.57
N LEU A 36 0.45 -0.78 -0.68
CA LEU A 36 -0.58 -1.65 -1.23
C LEU A 36 -0.63 -3.00 -0.50
N ARG A 37 0.54 -3.59 -0.20
CA ARG A 37 0.64 -4.84 0.56
C ARG A 37 0.07 -4.69 1.96
N ARG A 38 0.31 -3.57 2.63
CA ARG A 38 -0.24 -3.29 3.97
C ARG A 38 -1.76 -3.18 3.92
N ALA A 39 -2.31 -2.41 3.00
CA ALA A 39 -3.76 -2.25 2.86
C ALA A 39 -4.50 -3.59 2.62
N PHE A 40 -3.91 -4.50 1.85
CA PHE A 40 -4.51 -5.82 1.58
C PHE A 40 -4.28 -6.86 2.69
N ARG A 41 -3.32 -6.64 3.59
CA ARG A 41 -2.97 -7.57 4.69
C ARG A 41 -3.42 -7.06 6.06
N GLU A 42 -4.00 -5.87 6.11
CA GLU A 42 -4.49 -5.27 7.35
C GLU A 42 -5.59 -6.15 7.96
N PRO A 43 -5.50 -6.53 9.23
CA PRO A 43 -6.55 -7.28 9.91
C PRO A 43 -7.88 -6.54 9.84
N GLY A 44 -8.95 -7.22 9.43
CA GLY A 44 -10.27 -6.61 9.29
C GLY A 44 -10.48 -5.81 8.00
N ALA A 45 -9.52 -5.82 7.06
CA ALA A 45 -9.70 -5.18 5.76
C ALA A 45 -10.89 -5.79 5.00
N THR A 46 -11.87 -4.95 4.64
CA THR A 46 -13.04 -5.34 3.86
C THR A 46 -12.79 -5.14 2.37
N TYR A 47 -13.25 -6.07 1.54
CA TYR A 47 -13.20 -5.93 0.08
C TYR A 47 -14.22 -4.90 -0.41
N ASP A 48 -13.75 -3.73 -0.87
CA ASP A 48 -14.58 -2.70 -1.52
C ASP A 48 -14.32 -2.66 -3.04
N GLU A 49 -15.20 -3.31 -3.81
CA GLU A 49 -15.10 -3.34 -5.27
C GLU A 49 -15.17 -1.94 -5.90
N ARG A 50 -16.01 -1.04 -5.37
CA ARG A 50 -16.18 0.32 -5.91
C ARG A 50 -14.94 1.16 -5.63
N GLY A 51 -14.36 1.05 -4.45
CA GLY A 51 -13.09 1.66 -4.08
C GLY A 51 -11.94 1.19 -4.98
N ILE A 52 -11.86 -0.13 -5.24
CA ILE A 52 -10.85 -0.71 -6.14
C ILE A 52 -10.99 -0.16 -7.56
N LYS A 53 -12.21 -0.09 -8.12
CA LYS A 53 -12.45 0.47 -9.46
C LYS A 53 -12.03 1.93 -9.56
N ARG A 54 -12.45 2.78 -8.60
CA ARG A 54 -12.04 4.20 -8.55
C ARG A 54 -10.53 4.36 -8.45
N THR A 55 -9.88 3.53 -7.65
CA THR A 55 -8.42 3.57 -7.50
C THR A 55 -7.72 3.18 -8.80
N ASN A 56 -8.22 2.16 -9.52
CA ASN A 56 -7.69 1.80 -10.83
C ASN A 56 -7.81 2.96 -11.82
N TRP A 57 -8.97 3.62 -11.91
CA TRP A 57 -9.15 4.81 -12.77
C TRP A 57 -8.18 5.94 -12.43
N PHE A 58 -8.01 6.23 -11.13
CA PHE A 58 -7.05 7.23 -10.68
C PHE A 58 -5.60 6.88 -11.12
N LEU A 59 -5.20 5.62 -10.94
CA LEU A 59 -3.87 5.16 -11.32
C LEU A 59 -3.66 5.16 -12.84
N GLU A 60 -4.67 4.80 -13.61
CA GLU A 60 -4.64 4.87 -15.08
C GLU A 60 -4.52 6.31 -15.56
N ALA A 61 -5.27 7.25 -14.98
CA ALA A 61 -5.13 8.68 -15.26
C ALA A 61 -3.71 9.20 -14.91
N ALA A 62 -3.18 8.82 -13.74
CA ALA A 62 -1.84 9.18 -13.30
C ALA A 62 -0.71 8.59 -14.19
N ALA A 63 -0.98 7.48 -14.86
CA ALA A 63 -0.05 6.83 -15.79
C ALA A 63 -0.08 7.46 -17.19
N ARG A 64 -1.26 7.88 -17.65
CA ARG A 64 -1.50 8.37 -19.01
C ARG A 64 -0.86 9.73 -19.26
N GLU A 65 -0.97 10.64 -18.30
CA GLU A 65 -0.51 12.02 -18.44
C GLU A 65 0.19 12.52 -17.17
N LYS A 66 1.07 13.51 -17.30
CA LYS A 66 1.66 14.24 -16.15
C LYS A 66 0.68 15.28 -15.57
N GLY A 67 -0.57 14.87 -15.44
CA GLY A 67 -1.69 15.66 -14.95
C GLY A 67 -1.72 15.78 -13.42
N MET A 68 -2.89 16.13 -12.89
CA MET A 68 -3.09 16.35 -11.47
C MET A 68 -2.90 15.06 -10.65
N GLU A 69 -3.43 13.96 -11.15
CA GLU A 69 -3.37 12.62 -10.54
C GLU A 69 -1.92 12.16 -10.39
N HIS A 70 -1.10 12.36 -11.42
CA HIS A 70 0.33 12.05 -11.37
C HIS A 70 1.05 12.86 -10.29
N ARG A 71 0.77 14.17 -10.22
CA ARG A 71 1.39 15.05 -9.20
C ARG A 71 0.94 14.68 -7.79
N ILE A 72 -0.35 14.40 -7.60
CA ILE A 72 -0.92 13.94 -6.33
C ILE A 72 -0.23 12.64 -5.90
N LEU A 73 -0.22 11.62 -6.76
CA LEU A 73 0.38 10.33 -6.46
C LEU A 73 1.87 10.47 -6.10
N LYS A 74 2.63 11.24 -6.89
CA LYS A 74 4.06 11.49 -6.65
C LYS A 74 4.29 12.15 -5.28
N ASN A 75 3.51 13.17 -4.95
CA ASN A 75 3.64 13.88 -3.67
C ASN A 75 3.27 13.00 -2.48
N LEU A 76 2.19 12.21 -2.59
CA LEU A 76 1.79 11.25 -1.56
C LEU A 76 2.91 10.24 -1.27
N LEU A 77 3.46 9.63 -2.32
CA LEU A 77 4.55 8.65 -2.18
C LEU A 77 5.83 9.29 -1.63
N ARG A 78 6.15 10.53 -2.04
CA ARG A 78 7.29 11.29 -1.50
C ARG A 78 7.12 11.55 0.00
N VAL A 79 5.96 12.06 0.43
CA VAL A 79 5.68 12.33 1.85
C VAL A 79 5.75 11.05 2.65
N GLN A 80 5.17 9.97 2.14
CA GLN A 80 5.17 8.67 2.81
C GLN A 80 6.59 8.10 2.96
N HIS A 81 7.42 8.21 1.92
CA HIS A 81 8.82 7.82 1.99
C HIS A 81 9.58 8.60 3.09
N MET A 82 9.38 9.91 3.16
CA MET A 82 10.02 10.75 4.18
C MET A 82 9.57 10.39 5.60
N ARG A 83 8.29 10.02 5.79
CA ARG A 83 7.78 9.55 7.08
C ARG A 83 8.46 8.26 7.53
N PHE A 84 8.67 7.29 6.62
CA PHE A 84 9.39 6.06 6.95
C PHE A 84 10.85 6.32 7.32
N ARG A 85 11.54 7.18 6.55
CA ARG A 85 12.92 7.56 6.85
C ARG A 85 13.07 8.22 8.23
N LYS A 86 12.17 9.15 8.59
CA LYS A 86 12.21 9.85 9.88
C LYS A 86 12.03 8.92 11.09
N ARG A 87 11.24 7.86 10.94
CA ARG A 87 10.95 6.95 12.05
C ARG A 87 12.01 5.84 12.24
N GLY A 88 13.05 5.76 11.41
CA GLY A 88 14.06 4.69 11.48
C GLY A 88 13.55 3.30 11.08
N TYR A 89 12.38 3.22 10.43
CA TYR A 89 11.80 1.94 9.99
C TYR A 89 12.60 1.39 8.81
N SER A 90 13.12 0.17 8.95
CA SER A 90 13.70 -0.58 7.82
C SER A 90 12.67 -0.71 6.69
N SER A 91 13.11 -0.49 5.45
CA SER A 91 12.25 -0.45 4.25
C SER A 91 11.65 -1.81 3.86
N TYR A 92 11.77 -2.83 4.70
CA TYR A 92 11.30 -4.19 4.44
C TYR A 92 10.67 -4.81 5.71
N ASP A 93 9.51 -4.31 6.13
CA ASP A 93 8.62 -5.13 6.98
C ASP A 93 7.15 -4.67 6.97
N PRO A 94 6.20 -5.52 6.51
CA PRO A 94 4.78 -5.28 6.67
C PRO A 94 4.14 -6.00 7.87
N LEU A 95 4.85 -6.85 8.64
CA LEU A 95 4.26 -7.67 9.72
C LEU A 95 5.01 -7.65 11.07
N LYS A 96 6.22 -7.07 11.21
CA LYS A 96 6.95 -7.02 12.49
C LYS A 96 6.17 -6.43 13.67
N TYR A 97 5.22 -5.52 13.41
CA TYR A 97 4.42 -4.89 14.47
C TYR A 97 3.31 -5.78 15.02
N THR A 98 2.91 -6.81 14.29
CA THR A 98 1.97 -7.81 14.81
C THR A 98 2.63 -8.72 15.84
N GLU A 99 3.96 -8.89 15.78
CA GLU A 99 4.77 -9.66 16.73
C GLU A 99 5.24 -8.81 17.92
N MET A 100 5.64 -7.54 17.69
CA MET A 100 6.03 -6.64 18.79
C MET A 100 4.86 -6.29 19.71
N ARG A 101 3.67 -5.99 19.17
CA ARG A 101 2.49 -5.67 20.00
C ARG A 101 1.98 -6.87 20.80
N ARG A 102 2.14 -8.09 20.27
CA ARG A 102 1.89 -9.33 21.03
C ARG A 102 2.94 -9.57 22.11
N ALA A 103 4.21 -9.28 21.85
CA ALA A 103 5.27 -9.43 22.84
C ALA A 103 5.09 -8.44 24.01
N ASP A 104 4.72 -7.19 23.71
CA ASP A 104 4.43 -6.18 24.73
C ASP A 104 3.15 -6.50 25.53
N GLU A 105 2.10 -7.05 24.89
CA GLU A 105 0.86 -7.49 25.56
C GLU A 105 1.03 -8.78 26.39
N MET A 106 1.95 -9.69 26.04
CA MET A 106 2.21 -10.93 26.80
C MET A 106 3.08 -10.69 28.04
N ASP A 107 4.02 -9.73 27.99
CA ASP A 107 4.83 -9.32 29.15
C ASP A 107 4.03 -8.54 30.21
N GLU A 108 2.90 -7.93 29.81
CA GLU A 108 1.96 -7.26 30.72
C GLU A 108 0.98 -8.24 31.38
N VAL A 109 0.65 -9.35 30.72
CA VAL A 109 -0.25 -10.40 31.25
C VAL A 109 0.49 -11.42 32.15
N MET A 110 1.82 -11.51 32.05
CA MET A 110 2.67 -12.43 32.83
C MET A 110 3.34 -11.79 34.05
N LYS A 111 3.00 -10.55 34.40
CA LYS A 111 3.38 -9.86 35.65
C LYS A 111 2.20 -9.83 36.62
#